data_AF-A0A953UF24-F1
#
_entry.id   AF-A0A953UF24-F1
#
_cell.length_a   1.000
_cell.length_b   1.000
_cell.length_c   1.000
_cell.angle_alpha   90.00
_cell.angle_beta   90.00
_cell.angle_gamma   90.00
#
_symmetry.space_group_name_H-M   'P 1'
#
loop_
_entity.id
_entity.type
_entity.pdbx_description
1 polymer ?
#
loop_
_entity_poly.entity_id
_entity_poly.type
_entity_poly.pdbx_seq_one_letter_code
_entity_poly.pdbx_strand_id
1 'polypeptide(L)' 'MSSMTVEAIKEAISGLPESDKVALATWLSVQTMDEWDKQMQNDFSPGGRGHHLVEKVKSDVRSGKFRPMSEDNPRSSE' A
#
# COMPACT_ATOMS: atom_id res chain seq x y z
N MET A 1 4.57 13.07 33.69
CA MET A 1 4.64 13.24 32.23
C MET A 1 3.24 13.08 31.68
N SER A 2 2.66 14.11 31.07
CA SER A 2 1.32 14.01 30.47
C SER A 2 1.40 13.09 29.26
N SER A 3 0.67 11.98 29.26
CA SER A 3 0.51 11.13 28.09
C SER A 3 -0.35 11.87 27.07
N MET A 4 0.20 12.20 25.90
CA MET A 4 -0.60 12.64 24.76
C MET A 4 -1.54 11.50 24.35
N THR A 5 -2.81 11.81 24.09
CA THR A 5 -3.78 10.85 23.55
C THR A 5 -3.84 10.97 22.03
N VAL A 6 -4.29 9.92 21.35
CA VAL A 6 -4.48 9.93 19.89
C VAL A 6 -5.47 11.04 19.49
N GLU A 7 -6.51 11.26 20.29
CA GLU A 7 -7.52 12.31 20.08
C GLU A 7 -6.90 13.70 20.18
N ALA A 8 -6.02 13.94 21.16
CA ALA A 8 -5.32 15.22 21.30
C ALA A 8 -4.38 15.50 20.11
N ILE A 9 -3.72 14.45 19.59
CA ILE A 9 -2.87 14.56 18.40
C ILE A 9 -3.70 14.88 17.16
N LYS A 10 -4.85 14.21 16.97
CA LYS A 10 -5.78 14.49 15.85
C LYS A 10 -6.26 15.94 15.88
N GLU A 11 -6.63 16.44 17.05
CA GLU A 11 -7.06 17.83 17.21
C GLU A 11 -5.93 18.82 16.85
N ALA A 12 -4.71 18.56 17.32
CA ALA A 12 -3.55 19.37 16.98
C ALA A 12 -3.25 19.37 15.46
N ILE A 13 -3.40 18.22 14.79
CA ILE A 13 -3.23 18.09 13.34
C ILE A 13 -4.30 18.88 12.58
N SER A 14 -5.55 18.89 13.06
CA SER A 14 -6.65 19.64 12.43
C SER A 14 -6.35 21.13 12.30
N GLY A 15 -5.66 21.70 13.29
CA GLY A 15 -5.24 23.11 13.34
C GLY A 15 -4.02 23.46 12.49
N LEU A 16 -3.34 22.49 11.87
CA LEU A 16 -2.17 22.76 11.04
C LEU A 16 -2.54 23.43 9.70
N PRO A 17 -1.69 24.34 9.19
CA PRO A 17 -1.74 24.76 7.79
C PRO A 17 -1.64 23.58 6.83
N GLU A 18 -2.20 23.71 5.64
CA GLU A 18 -2.22 22.62 4.65
C GLU A 18 -0.81 22.14 4.26
N SER A 19 0.14 23.05 4.13
CA SER A 19 1.56 22.73 3.89
C SER A 19 2.14 21.80 4.95
N ASP A 20 1.78 22.03 6.21
CA ASP A 20 2.34 21.32 7.35
C ASP A 20 1.67 19.96 7.51
N LYS A 21 0.37 19.85 7.15
CA LYS A 21 -0.32 18.56 7.02
C LYS A 21 0.36 17.68 5.97
N VAL A 22 0.69 18.24 4.81
CA VAL A 22 1.38 17.50 3.73
C VAL A 22 2.79 17.08 4.17
N ALA A 23 3.54 17.96 4.82
CA ALA A 23 4.86 17.64 5.36
C ALA A 23 4.78 16.51 6.41
N LEU A 24 3.82 16.58 7.34
CA LEU A 24 3.59 15.56 8.35
C LEU A 24 3.20 14.22 7.73
N ALA A 25 2.31 14.20 6.75
CA ALA A 25 1.91 13.00 6.04
C ALA A 25 3.09 12.35 5.30
N THR A 26 3.95 13.16 4.68
CA THR A 26 5.17 12.68 4.00
C THR A 26 6.17 12.08 4.98
N TRP A 27 6.35 12.72 6.15
CA TRP A 27 7.23 12.16 7.18
C TRP A 27 6.68 10.85 7.74
N LEU A 28 5.38 10.79 8.05
CA LEU A 28 4.75 9.60 8.62
C LEU A 28 4.74 8.43 7.63
N SER A 29 4.53 8.71 6.34
CA SER A 29 4.52 7.66 5.31
C SER A 29 5.85 6.92 5.25
N VAL A 30 6.98 7.62 5.37
CA VAL A 30 8.33 7.03 5.43
C VAL A 30 8.47 6.08 6.63
N GLN A 31 7.94 6.45 7.80
CA GLN A 31 8.01 5.61 8.99
C GLN A 31 7.18 4.33 8.82
N THR A 32 6.00 4.45 8.20
CA THR A 32 5.08 3.33 8.01
C THR A 32 5.42 2.45 6.81
N MET A 33 6.27 2.93 5.89
CA MET A 33 6.63 2.23 4.65
C MET A 33 7.32 0.90 4.97
N ASP A 34 8.32 0.92 5.86
CA ASP A 34 9.07 -0.28 6.26
C ASP A 34 8.17 -1.32 6.94
N GLU A 35 7.23 -0.89 7.77
CA GLU A 35 6.29 -1.78 8.45
C GLU A 35 5.29 -2.38 7.46
N TRP A 36 4.81 -1.58 6.52
CA TRP A 36 3.90 -2.02 5.47
C TRP A 36 4.58 -3.00 4.51
N ASP A 37 5.83 -2.74 4.12
CA ASP A 37 6.64 -3.65 3.29
C ASP A 37 6.86 -4.99 4.00
N LYS A 38 7.21 -4.96 5.29
CA LYS A 38 7.34 -6.19 6.10
C LYS A 38 6.02 -6.94 6.21
N GLN A 39 4.91 -6.23 6.43
CA GLN A 39 3.59 -6.85 6.49
C GLN A 39 3.20 -7.48 5.15
N MET A 40 3.41 -6.77 4.05
CA MET A 40 3.20 -7.25 2.69
C MET A 40 4.02 -8.51 2.42
N GLN A 41 5.32 -8.49 2.72
CA GLN A 41 6.18 -9.65 2.53
C GLN A 41 5.69 -10.86 3.34
N ASN A 42 5.32 -10.66 4.60
CA ASN A 42 4.80 -11.72 5.46
C ASN A 42 3.46 -12.27 4.93
N ASP A 43 2.54 -11.39 4.53
CA ASP A 43 1.21 -11.78 4.07
C ASP A 43 1.27 -12.61 2.78
N PHE A 44 2.18 -12.28 1.85
CA PHE A 44 2.29 -13.00 0.57
C PHE A 44 3.35 -14.11 0.55
N SER A 45 4.08 -14.31 1.64
CA SER A 45 5.00 -15.46 1.83
C SER A 45 4.27 -16.81 1.92
N PRO A 46 4.95 -17.95 1.73
CA PRO A 46 4.35 -19.27 1.96
C PRO A 46 3.78 -19.42 3.38
N GLY A 47 2.50 -19.78 3.49
CA GLY A 47 1.78 -19.86 4.77
C GLY A 47 1.25 -18.53 5.30
N GLY A 48 1.57 -17.41 4.64
CA GLY A 48 0.97 -16.11 4.90
C GLY A 48 -0.49 -16.02 4.46
N ARG A 49 -1.22 -15.02 4.96
CA ARG A 49 -2.67 -14.86 4.72
C ARG A 49 -3.01 -14.73 3.23
N GLY A 50 -2.15 -14.05 2.47
CA GLY A 50 -2.27 -13.81 1.03
C GLY A 50 -1.69 -14.92 0.15
N HIS A 51 -1.08 -15.97 0.71
CA HIS A 51 -0.43 -17.03 -0.06
C HIS A 51 -1.38 -17.70 -1.08
N HIS A 52 -2.64 -17.91 -0.69
CA HIS A 52 -3.65 -18.50 -1.56
C HIS A 52 -3.94 -17.67 -2.82
N LEU A 53 -3.83 -16.33 -2.73
CA LEU A 53 -3.97 -15.43 -3.87
C LEU A 53 -2.79 -15.58 -4.83
N VAL A 54 -1.58 -15.74 -4.29
CA VAL A 54 -0.37 -16.00 -5.10
C VAL A 54 -0.54 -17.28 -5.91
N GLU A 55 -1.01 -18.36 -5.28
CA GLU A 55 -1.23 -19.63 -5.97
C GLU A 55 -2.36 -19.55 -7.01
N LYS A 56 -3.43 -18.80 -6.70
CA LYS A 56 -4.50 -18.51 -7.68
C LYS A 56 -3.95 -17.76 -8.89
N VAL A 57 -3.21 -16.68 -8.70
CA VAL A 57 -2.63 -15.88 -9.80
C VAL A 57 -1.68 -16.73 -10.65
N LYS A 58 -0.82 -17.55 -10.03
CA LYS A 58 0.05 -18.49 -10.76
C LYS A 58 -0.78 -19.47 -11.61
N SER A 59 -1.91 -19.95 -11.09
CA SER A 59 -2.82 -20.83 -11.84
C SER A 59 -3.50 -20.11 -13.00
N ASP A 60 -3.95 -18.87 -12.78
CA ASP A 60 -4.60 -18.06 -13.82
C ASP A 60 -3.59 -17.73 -14.94
N VAL A 61 -2.35 -17.39 -14.62
CA VAL A 61 -1.27 -17.20 -15.60
C VAL A 61 -1.02 -18.48 -16.41
N ARG A 62 -0.87 -19.63 -15.75
CA ARG A 62 -0.66 -20.92 -16.45
C ARG A 62 -1.83 -21.30 -17.35
N SER A 63 -3.05 -20.88 -17.01
CA SER A 63 -4.26 -21.18 -17.78
C SER A 63 -4.63 -20.09 -18.79
N GLY A 64 -3.78 -19.07 -18.97
CA GLY A 64 -4.03 -17.97 -19.89
C GLY A 64 -5.20 -17.07 -19.49
N LYS A 65 -5.63 -17.12 -18.22
CA LYS A 65 -6.72 -16.29 -17.67
C LYS A 65 -6.20 -14.92 -17.24
N PHE A 66 -5.48 -14.25 -18.12
CA PHE A 66 -4.99 -12.90 -17.91
C PHE A 66 -4.93 -12.17 -19.25
N ARG A 67 -5.03 -10.84 -19.22
CA ARG A 67 -4.73 -9.99 -20.36
C ARG A 67 -3.35 -9.36 -20.14
N PRO A 68 -2.39 -9.52 -21.07
CA PRO A 68 -1.12 -8.80 -21.02
C PRO A 68 -1.36 -7.29 -21.03
N MET A 69 -0.67 -6.56 -20.16
CA MET A 69 -0.79 -5.10 -20.07
C MET A 69 -0.39 -4.37 -21.38
N SER A 70 0.41 -5.02 -22.24
CA SER A 70 0.78 -4.52 -23.57
C SER A 70 -0.35 -4.55 -24.59
N GLU A 71 -1.40 -5.37 -24.39
CA GLU A 71 -2.53 -5.47 -25.31
C GLU A 71 -3.52 -4.30 -25.18
N ASP A 72 -3.48 -3.55 -24.08
CA ASP A 72 -4.33 -2.39 -23.84
C ASP A 72 -3.66 -1.04 -24.23
N ASN A 73 -2.64 -1.04 -25.10
CA ASN A 73 -2.08 0.21 -25.64
C ASN A 73 -2.92 0.73 -26.83
N PRO A 74 -3.72 1.81 -26.67
CA PRO A 74 -4.54 2.37 -27.75
C PRO A 74 -3.72 3.02 -28.88
N ARG A 75 -2.38 3.07 -28.78
CA ARG A 75 -1.47 3.65 -29.79
C ARG A 75 -0.74 2.61 -30.65
N SER A 76 -1.23 1.38 -30.72
CA SER A 76 -0.58 0.30 -31.50
C SER A 76 -1.11 0.17 -32.93
N SER A 77 -2.01 1.05 -33.35
CA SER A 77 -2.63 1.10 -34.67
C SER A 77 -2.45 2.47 -35.30
N GLU A 78 -1.21 2.82 -35.65
CA GLU A 78 -0.86 3.85 -36.63
C GLU A 78 0.23 3.29 -37.56
#